data_AF-A0A9J6F8V5-F1
#
_entry.id   AF-A0A9J6F8V5-F1
#
_cell.length_a   1.000
_cell.length_b   1.000
_cell.length_c   1.000
_cell.angle_alpha   90.00
_cell.angle_beta   90.00
_cell.angle_gamma   90.00
#
_symmetry.space_group_name_H-M   'P 1'
#
loop_
_entity.id
_entity.type
_entity.pdbx_description
1 polymer ?
#
loop_
_entity_poly.entity_id
_entity_poly.type
_entity_poly.pdbx_seq_one_letter_code
_entity_poly.pdbx_strand_id
1 'polypeptide(L)'
;MRVKRSAGRVISNRIFSEEAMKIANSMQLGNFIASSHYINSKKQQFGLPMRRATNESQKTPEKLSEVASAVRCSANSLRRNNGYTLYNMANMDQTMVRIDNTTNRMNVVGESTI
;
A
#
# COMPACT_ATOMS: atom_id res chain seq x y z
N MET A 1 12.62 12.86 -5.93
CA MET A 1 12.17 11.45 -6.14
C MET A 1 12.78 10.67 -7.31
N ARG A 2 12.83 11.15 -8.57
CA ARG A 2 13.37 10.36 -9.71
C ARG A 2 14.81 9.84 -9.49
N VAL A 3 15.68 10.66 -8.88
CA VAL A 3 17.09 10.32 -8.60
C VAL A 3 17.27 9.25 -7.50
N LYS A 4 16.34 9.13 -6.56
CA LYS A 4 16.38 8.03 -5.55
C LYS A 4 15.92 6.69 -6.15
N ARG A 5 15.19 6.73 -7.28
CA ARG A 5 14.67 5.57 -8.01
C ARG A 5 15.76 4.82 -8.78
N SER A 6 16.73 5.55 -9.36
CA SER A 6 17.87 4.96 -10.07
C SER A 6 18.87 4.24 -9.15
N ALA A 7 18.74 4.41 -7.83
CA ALA A 7 19.60 3.79 -6.82
C ALA A 7 18.93 2.60 -6.09
N GLY A 8 17.74 2.16 -6.50
CA GLY A 8 17.04 1.03 -5.86
C GLY A 8 16.61 1.26 -4.41
N ARG A 9 16.70 2.50 -3.89
CA ARG A 9 16.43 2.79 -2.48
C ARG A 9 14.94 2.84 -2.18
N VAL A 10 14.54 2.12 -1.12
CA VAL A 10 13.17 2.12 -0.59
C VAL A 10 12.79 3.51 -0.09
N ILE A 11 11.67 4.05 -0.60
CA ILE A 11 11.13 5.34 -0.15
C ILE A 11 10.06 5.09 0.92
N SER A 12 10.40 5.41 2.17
CA SER A 12 9.47 5.32 3.30
C SER A 12 8.36 6.36 3.20
N ASN A 13 7.23 6.12 3.88
CA ASN A 13 6.13 7.10 3.98
C ASN A 13 6.62 8.43 4.56
N ARG A 14 7.55 8.37 5.52
CA ARG A 14 8.18 9.54 6.14
C ARG A 14 8.93 10.41 5.13
N ILE A 15 9.74 9.81 4.26
CA ILE A 15 10.45 10.57 3.21
C ILE A 15 9.45 11.20 2.24
N PHE A 16 8.36 10.47 1.94
CA PHE A 16 7.30 10.98 1.07
C PHE A 16 6.57 12.17 1.70
N SER A 17 6.23 12.11 2.99
CA SER A 17 5.58 13.20 3.70
C SER A 17 6.52 14.41 3.84
N GLU A 18 7.78 14.19 4.18
CA GLU A 18 8.76 15.27 4.32
C GLU A 18 9.01 16.01 2.99
N GLU A 19 9.16 15.29 1.87
CA GLU A 19 9.29 15.93 0.55
C GLU A 19 8.01 16.68 0.17
N ALA A 20 6.82 16.12 0.45
CA ALA A 20 5.55 16.78 0.16
C ALA A 20 5.34 18.06 0.99
N MET A 21 5.66 18.04 2.29
CA MET A 21 5.56 19.22 3.15
C MET A 21 6.56 20.31 2.76
N LYS A 22 7.78 19.94 2.33
CA LYS A 22 8.76 20.91 1.82
C LYS A 22 8.24 21.64 0.58
N ILE A 23 7.63 20.91 -0.35
CA ILE A 23 7.03 21.50 -1.56
C ILE A 23 5.86 22.41 -1.18
N ALA A 24 4.98 21.96 -0.28
CA ALA A 24 3.84 22.74 0.18
C ALA A 24 4.25 24.04 0.87
N ASN A 25 5.30 23.99 1.70
CA ASN A 25 5.87 25.18 2.34
C ASN A 25 6.47 26.14 1.29
N SER A 26 7.16 25.64 0.28
CA SER A 26 7.67 26.50 -0.82
C SER A 26 6.56 27.13 -1.65
N MET A 27 5.40 26.48 -1.72
CA MET A 27 4.23 26.96 -2.46
C MET A 27 3.24 27.74 -1.57
N GLN A 28 3.58 28.00 -0.30
CA GLN A 28 2.72 28.70 0.67
C GLN A 28 1.34 28.05 0.86
N LEU A 29 1.25 26.72 0.73
CA LEU A 29 0.02 25.97 0.96
C LEU A 29 -0.17 25.72 2.47
N GLY A 30 -0.61 26.75 3.20
CA GLY A 30 -0.65 26.77 4.67
C GLY A 30 -1.48 25.67 5.34
N ASN A 31 -2.48 25.12 4.64
CA ASN A 31 -3.36 24.06 5.17
C ASN A 31 -3.02 22.67 4.62
N PHE A 32 -1.93 22.52 3.89
CA PHE A 32 -1.57 21.23 3.31
C PHE A 32 -1.03 20.28 4.39
N ILE A 33 -1.62 19.08 4.43
CA ILE A 33 -1.15 17.99 5.28
C ILE A 33 -0.86 16.79 4.38
N ALA A 34 0.34 16.23 4.49
CA ALA A 34 0.71 14.97 3.85
C ALA A 34 0.04 13.78 4.56
N SER A 35 -1.29 13.72 4.52
CA SER A 35 -2.08 12.68 5.17
C SER A 35 -1.78 11.29 4.61
N SER A 36 -2.11 10.25 5.38
CA SER A 36 -2.00 8.86 4.92
C SER A 36 -2.75 8.61 3.60
N HIS A 37 -3.93 9.23 3.45
CA HIS A 37 -4.71 9.17 2.22
C HIS A 37 -3.99 9.83 1.03
N TYR A 38 -3.43 11.02 1.22
CA TYR A 38 -2.62 11.71 0.21
C TYR A 38 -1.43 10.85 -0.23
N ILE A 39 -0.68 10.30 0.72
CA ILE A 39 0.49 9.45 0.44
C ILE A 39 0.07 8.21 -0.33
N ASN A 40 -1.01 7.53 0.07
CA ASN A 40 -1.50 6.33 -0.61
C ASN A 40 -1.95 6.64 -2.04
N SER A 41 -2.73 7.72 -2.23
CA SER A 41 -3.17 8.18 -3.55
C SER A 41 -1.99 8.48 -4.47
N LYS A 42 -0.97 9.20 -3.98
CA LYS A 42 0.23 9.50 -4.77
C LYS A 42 1.07 8.26 -5.04
N LYS A 43 1.22 7.35 -4.09
CA LYS A 43 1.90 6.07 -4.32
C LYS A 43 1.23 5.27 -5.41
N GLN A 44 -0.09 5.17 -5.40
CA GLN A 44 -0.85 4.55 -6.49
C GLN A 44 -0.68 5.31 -7.81
N GLN A 45 -0.67 6.64 -7.78
CA GLN A 45 -0.45 7.48 -8.96
C GLN A 45 0.90 7.16 -9.62
N PHE A 46 1.95 6.97 -8.82
CA PHE A 46 3.31 6.68 -9.26
C PHE A 46 3.63 5.18 -9.38
N GLY A 47 2.65 4.29 -9.18
CA GLY A 47 2.84 2.83 -9.24
C GLY A 47 3.79 2.30 -8.15
N LEU A 48 3.93 3.01 -7.03
CA LEU A 48 4.80 2.63 -5.93
C LEU A 48 4.16 1.49 -5.12
N PRO A 49 4.92 0.42 -4.79
CA PRO A 49 4.43 -0.63 -3.92
C PRO A 49 4.08 -0.06 -2.54
N MET A 50 2.86 -0.31 -2.09
CA MET A 50 2.50 -0.19 -0.68
C MET A 50 3.01 -1.42 0.05
N ARG A 51 4.01 -1.27 0.94
CA ARG A 51 4.42 -2.37 1.82
C ARG A 51 3.29 -2.62 2.83
N ARG A 52 2.62 -3.77 2.71
CA ARG A 52 1.98 -4.44 3.83
C ARG A 52 3.03 -5.32 4.51
N ALA A 53 2.92 -5.52 5.83
CA ALA A 53 3.64 -6.62 6.46
C ALA A 53 3.12 -7.91 5.81
N THR A 54 3.96 -8.53 4.98
CA THR A 54 3.65 -9.75 4.25
C THR A 54 4.48 -10.86 4.84
N ASN A 55 3.86 -12.01 5.10
CA ASN A 55 4.59 -13.22 5.47
C ASN A 55 5.62 -13.56 4.39
N GLU A 56 6.66 -14.32 4.71
CA GLU A 56 7.69 -14.69 3.71
C GLU A 56 7.09 -15.33 2.45
N SER A 57 6.03 -16.14 2.60
CA SER A 57 5.27 -16.75 1.49
C SER A 57 4.54 -15.76 0.58
N GLN A 58 4.39 -14.50 1.01
CA GLN A 58 3.76 -13.42 0.27
C GLN A 58 4.78 -12.45 -0.34
N LYS A 59 6.09 -12.65 -0.12
CA LYS A 59 7.13 -11.85 -0.79
C LYS A 59 7.25 -12.32 -2.23
N THR A 60 7.23 -11.36 -3.15
CA THR A 60 7.55 -11.63 -4.56
C THR A 60 9.00 -12.12 -4.66
N PRO A 61 9.26 -13.29 -5.26
CA PRO A 61 10.63 -13.74 -5.52
C PRO A 61 11.40 -12.68 -6.32
N GLU A 62 12.67 -12.46 -5.98
CA GLU A 62 13.49 -11.38 -6.57
C GLU A 62 13.54 -11.45 -8.11
N LYS A 63 13.64 -12.67 -8.64
CA LYS A 63 13.60 -12.98 -10.08
C LYS A 63 12.31 -12.54 -10.78
N LEU A 64 11.21 -12.38 -10.03
CA LEU A 64 9.89 -11.96 -10.55
C LEU A 64 9.56 -10.50 -10.22
N SER A 65 10.44 -9.78 -9.53
CA SER A 65 10.17 -8.41 -9.06
C SER A 65 9.97 -7.42 -10.21
N GLU A 66 10.75 -7.56 -11.28
CA GLU A 66 10.62 -6.75 -12.50
C GLU A 66 9.32 -7.04 -13.22
N VAL A 67 8.99 -8.33 -13.42
CA VAL A 67 7.76 -8.77 -14.07
C VAL A 67 6.54 -8.29 -13.29
N ALA A 68 6.53 -8.46 -11.96
CA ALA A 68 5.45 -7.97 -11.10
C ALA A 68 5.30 -6.44 -11.16
N SER A 69 6.40 -5.71 -11.35
CA SER A 69 6.36 -4.26 -11.51
C SER A 69 5.84 -3.85 -12.90
N ALA A 70 6.27 -4.53 -13.96
CA ALA A 70 5.79 -4.32 -15.31
C ALA A 70 4.27 -4.58 -15.42
N VAL A 71 3.79 -5.70 -14.89
CA VAL A 71 2.36 -6.06 -14.87
C VAL A 71 1.54 -4.98 -14.16
N ARG A 72 1.98 -4.52 -12.98
CA ARG A 72 1.28 -3.46 -12.23
C ARG A 72 1.26 -2.14 -12.98
N CYS A 73 2.36 -1.76 -13.64
CA CYS A 73 2.41 -0.56 -14.46
C CYS A 73 1.43 -0.65 -15.64
N SER A 74 1.47 -1.75 -16.39
CA SER A 74 0.59 -1.98 -17.55
C SER A 74 -0.88 -2.00 -17.15
N ALA A 75 -1.25 -2.71 -16.07
CA ALA A 75 -2.62 -2.75 -15.57
C ALA A 75 -3.12 -1.36 -15.16
N ASN A 76 -2.28 -0.56 -14.47
CA ASN A 76 -2.65 0.81 -14.10
C ASN A 76 -2.80 1.74 -15.31
N SER A 77 -1.93 1.62 -16.31
CA SER A 77 -2.04 2.39 -17.55
C SER A 77 -3.32 2.04 -18.30
N LEU A 78 -3.60 0.75 -18.47
CA LEU A 78 -4.83 0.27 -19.11
C LEU A 78 -6.08 0.77 -18.39
N ARG A 79 -6.08 0.69 -17.05
CA ARG A 79 -7.18 1.19 -16.22
C ARG A 79 -7.43 2.69 -16.46
N ARG A 80 -6.37 3.50 -16.47
CA ARG A 80 -6.48 4.96 -16.67
C ARG A 80 -6.91 5.32 -18.09
N ASN A 81 -6.37 4.65 -19.10
CA ASN A 81 -6.69 4.92 -20.50
C ASN A 81 -8.17 4.65 -20.80
N ASN A 82 -8.78 3.69 -20.11
CA ASN A 82 -10.18 3.33 -20.28
C ASN A 82 -11.11 3.98 -19.24
N GLY A 83 -10.61 4.91 -18.41
CA GLY A 83 -11.44 5.62 -17.43
C GLY A 83 -11.98 4.77 -16.28
N TYR A 84 -11.47 3.55 -16.08
CA TYR A 84 -11.94 2.68 -15.01
C TYR A 84 -11.48 3.18 -13.63
N THR A 85 -12.43 3.28 -12.70
CA THR A 85 -12.17 3.55 -11.28
C THR A 85 -11.94 2.24 -10.53
N LEU A 86 -11.51 2.32 -9.26
CA LEU A 86 -11.36 1.12 -8.43
C LEU A 86 -12.70 0.41 -8.17
N TYR A 87 -13.81 1.15 -8.19
CA TYR A 87 -15.16 0.61 -8.05
C TYR A 87 -15.59 -0.26 -9.24
N ASN A 88 -14.91 -0.12 -10.37
CA ASN A 88 -15.16 -0.94 -11.56
C ASN A 88 -14.39 -2.27 -11.53
N MET A 89 -13.55 -2.51 -10.52
CA MET A 89 -12.77 -3.74 -10.40
C MET A 89 -13.36 -4.65 -9.33
N ALA A 90 -13.77 -5.84 -9.73
CA ALA A 90 -14.11 -6.92 -8.82
C ALA A 90 -12.89 -7.85 -8.65
N ASN A 91 -12.62 -8.24 -7.41
CA ASN A 91 -11.63 -9.28 -7.11
C ASN A 91 -12.38 -10.55 -6.72
N MET A 92 -12.01 -11.68 -7.32
CA MET A 92 -12.62 -12.98 -7.02
C MET A 92 -11.49 -13.96 -6.74
N ASP A 93 -11.29 -14.24 -5.45
CA ASP A 93 -10.33 -15.23 -4.98
C ASP A 93 -11.09 -16.38 -4.32
N GLN A 94 -10.60 -17.60 -4.52
CA GLN A 94 -11.09 -18.75 -3.77
C GLN A 94 -10.36 -18.81 -2.43
N THR A 95 -11.11 -18.78 -1.34
CA THR A 95 -10.59 -18.99 0.02
C THR A 95 -11.25 -20.20 0.63
N MET A 96 -10.45 -21.15 1.10
CA MET A 96 -10.96 -22.33 1.81
C MET A 96 -11.70 -21.91 3.08
N VAL A 97 -12.96 -22.36 3.22
CA VAL A 97 -13.74 -22.22 4.45
C VAL A 97 -13.40 -23.39 5.37
N ARG A 98 -12.94 -23.10 6.60
CA ARG A 98 -12.66 -24.11 7.62
C ARG A 98 -13.84 -24.16 8.59
N ILE A 99 -14.42 -25.35 8.79
CA ILE A 99 -15.64 -25.54 9.59
C ILE A 99 -15.36 -25.54 11.11
N ASP A 100 -14.10 -25.73 11.53
CA ASP A 100 -13.72 -25.86 12.95
C ASP A 100 -12.92 -24.66 13.48
N ASN A 101 -13.45 -23.45 13.37
CA ASN A 101 -12.91 -22.30 14.10
C ASN A 101 -13.59 -22.14 15.48
N THR A 102 -13.51 -23.14 16.36
CA THR A 102 -13.65 -22.89 17.80
C THR A 102 -12.36 -22.28 18.32
N THR A 103 -12.09 -21.02 17.93
CA THR A 103 -11.01 -20.24 18.53
C THR A 103 -11.60 -19.36 19.62
N ASN A 104 -11.52 -19.87 20.85
CA ASN A 104 -11.57 -19.14 22.10
C ASN A 104 -11.56 -17.62 21.96
N ARG A 105 -12.71 -16.99 22.17
CA ARG A 105 -12.79 -15.64 22.74
C ARG A 105 -13.19 -15.74 24.21
N MET A 106 -12.42 -16.48 25.01
CA MET A 106 -12.33 -16.13 26.42
C MET A 106 -11.40 -14.92 26.50
N ASN A 107 -12.00 -13.72 26.54
CA ASN A 107 -11.35 -12.64 27.25
C ASN A 107 -11.23 -13.13 28.69
N VAL A 108 -10.03 -13.55 29.11
CA VAL A 108 -9.71 -13.69 30.54
C VAL A 108 -9.69 -12.27 31.09
N VAL A 109 -10.88 -11.77 31.41
CA VAL A 109 -11.10 -10.67 32.33
C VAL A 109 -10.50 -11.11 33.66
N GLY A 110 -9.69 -10.22 34.24
CA GLY A 110 -8.89 -10.48 35.43
C GLY A 110 -9.65 -11.22 36.52
N GLU A 111 -8.89 -12.07 37.21
CA GLU A 111 -9.25 -12.59 38.52
C GLU A 111 -9.82 -11.45 39.38
N SER A 112 -11.13 -11.50 39.63
CA SER A 112 -11.74 -10.79 40.74
C SER A 112 -12.15 -11.85 41.75
N THR A 113 -11.40 -11.84 42.84
CA THR A 113 -11.65 -12.52 44.09
C THR A 113 -13.09 -12.25 44.56
N ILE A 114 -13.77 -13.30 45.03
CA ILE A 114 -14.82 -13.19 46.03
C ILE A 114 -14.20 -13.66 47.34
#